data_AF-W4BH11-F1
#
_entry.id   AF-W4BH11-F1
#
_cell.length_a   1.000
_cell.length_b   1.000
_cell.length_c   1.000
_cell.angle_alpha   90.00
_cell.angle_beta   90.00
_cell.angle_gamma   90.00
#
_symmetry.space_group_name_H-M   'P 1'
#
loop_
_entity.id
_entity.type
_entity.pdbx_description
1 polymer ?
#
loop_
_entity_poly.entity_id
_entity_poly.type
_entity_poly.pdbx_seq_one_letter_code
_entity_poly.pdbx_strand_id
1 'polypeptide(L)'
;MITHFSGLKLKTLSIQGVKQFYHGLLHFPITRENEVEIEFQPTPDFSLVFEEVFEPLSPVHIAFEVSYSRFNSTIQQLAEQLPLLQWPDGEVVEWFDSGVNAYFKDGDGNLLEFIAHHDLKEGVLTPNGPYGVLYLREVGLPVEDPVAARLWMKRTLGLTIAKDSEQFAFVIGGTAHAVVVSTKRKWIPIAMYALAPSLDLTYGVTDDRFLDRVRSSLDRRIIVSDNENGLQFRMYGYNIRLKKTSLPKDIASRLNLPDTSEGKGDDMDISDQYLEDGLTALSRGGEVGWFEGHVGGAYLAAYYMQKEHNLPQDVRQGLAANCRHLRSQHEDWFEPYPSELAKPELMDQLVEGLLPNLTNLSTSGHGVTLGVLGLKALRDRPDLLTPSIVRGLLKLMEDAAHEHKLARYYGIEDYTRQSLPELSFNDIPPYQDASDLASRALSELQLVLPDQHYEGKYYFFAGELEHGITHAHALIELERLGYTQLARLGQGNHQRQTILNRLRPQELAHLEIKVSDEASIMDSSYWSGLYEDPHAIKVPYAALALLQYVPQGRRVELERDVCKLLSLMK
;
A
#
# COMPACT_ATOMS: atom_id res chain seq x y z
N MET A 1 6.17 1.62 17.72
CA MET A 1 4.81 1.51 17.15
C MET A 1 3.80 1.29 18.28
N ILE A 2 2.51 1.47 18.00
CA ILE A 2 1.42 1.07 18.90
C ILE A 2 1.28 -0.45 18.88
N THR A 3 1.01 -1.06 20.03
CA THR A 3 0.90 -2.52 20.22
C THR A 3 -0.46 -2.97 20.73
N HIS A 4 -1.11 -2.20 21.60
CA HIS A 4 -2.39 -2.54 22.22
C HIS A 4 -3.02 -1.31 22.88
N PHE A 5 -4.27 -1.42 23.32
CA PHE A 5 -4.86 -0.53 24.32
C PHE A 5 -4.34 -0.95 25.70
N SER A 6 -3.58 -0.08 26.36
CA SER A 6 -3.02 -0.35 27.69
C SER A 6 -3.85 0.25 28.83
N GLY A 7 -4.77 1.17 28.50
CA GLY A 7 -5.69 1.72 29.48
C GLY A 7 -6.87 2.44 28.86
N LEU A 8 -8.01 2.38 29.53
CA LEU A 8 -9.22 3.14 29.18
C LEU A 8 -9.80 3.74 30.45
N LYS A 9 -10.07 5.05 30.44
CA LYS A 9 -10.81 5.73 31.51
C LYS A 9 -12.14 6.23 30.98
N LEU A 10 -13.21 5.86 31.66
CA LEU A 10 -14.59 6.23 31.38
C LEU A 10 -15.18 7.00 32.56
N LYS A 11 -16.32 7.63 32.32
CA LYS A 11 -17.15 8.25 33.36
C LYS A 11 -18.30 7.32 33.73
N THR A 12 -18.72 7.36 34.99
CA THR A 12 -19.87 6.61 35.52
C THR A 12 -20.76 7.51 36.36
N LEU A 13 -22.04 7.17 36.46
CA LEU A 13 -22.95 7.79 37.43
C LEU A 13 -22.92 7.08 38.79
N SER A 14 -22.28 5.91 38.88
CA SER A 14 -22.23 5.13 40.12
C SER A 14 -21.06 4.13 40.15
N ILE A 15 -20.07 4.40 41.00
CA ILE A 15 -18.98 3.46 41.32
C ILE A 15 -19.54 2.12 41.80
N GLN A 16 -20.60 2.13 42.61
CA GLN A 16 -21.21 0.89 43.09
C GLN A 16 -21.88 0.11 41.96
N GLY A 17 -22.52 0.79 41.00
CA GLY A 17 -23.10 0.16 39.81
C GLY A 17 -22.04 -0.52 38.95
N VAL A 18 -20.97 0.21 38.58
CA VAL A 18 -19.86 -0.38 37.80
C VAL A 18 -19.12 -1.47 38.58
N LYS A 19 -19.00 -1.37 39.91
CA LYS A 19 -18.42 -2.42 40.75
C LYS A 19 -19.24 -3.71 40.72
N GLN A 20 -20.55 -3.62 40.86
CA GLN A 20 -21.43 -4.79 40.75
C GLN A 20 -21.34 -5.46 39.38
N PHE A 21 -21.20 -4.66 38.32
CA PHE A 21 -21.10 -5.18 36.96
C PHE A 21 -19.70 -5.73 36.64
N TYR A 22 -18.68 -4.89 36.63
CA TYR A 22 -17.33 -5.26 36.16
C TYR A 22 -16.61 -6.20 37.12
N HIS A 23 -16.74 -6.01 38.44
CA HIS A 23 -16.16 -6.93 39.41
C HIS A 23 -17.11 -8.06 39.80
N GLY A 24 -18.37 -7.76 40.08
CA GLY A 24 -19.34 -8.76 40.52
C GLY A 24 -19.73 -9.77 39.43
N LEU A 25 -20.02 -9.28 38.22
CA LEU A 25 -20.50 -10.11 37.11
C LEU A 25 -19.37 -10.52 36.15
N LEU A 26 -18.55 -9.58 35.70
CA LEU A 26 -17.43 -9.86 34.77
C LEU A 26 -16.18 -10.40 35.47
N HIS A 27 -16.14 -10.37 36.80
CA HIS A 27 -15.04 -10.87 37.62
C HIS A 27 -13.67 -10.20 37.34
N PHE A 28 -13.68 -8.94 36.92
CA PHE A 28 -12.44 -8.18 36.79
C PHE A 28 -11.90 -7.80 38.18
N PRO A 29 -10.61 -8.09 38.49
CA PRO A 29 -10.00 -7.71 39.74
C PRO A 29 -10.00 -6.18 39.92
N ILE A 30 -10.33 -5.72 41.13
CA ILE A 30 -10.18 -4.31 41.52
C ILE A 30 -8.74 -4.10 41.97
N THR A 31 -8.03 -3.17 41.34
CA THR A 31 -6.66 -2.80 41.73
C THR A 31 -6.62 -1.54 42.60
N ARG A 32 -7.60 -0.65 42.44
CA ARG A 32 -7.72 0.58 43.21
C ARG A 32 -9.18 1.02 43.28
N GLU A 33 -9.59 1.53 44.43
CA GLU A 33 -10.93 2.11 44.64
C GLU A 33 -10.79 3.27 45.64
N ASN A 34 -11.42 4.40 45.31
CA ASN A 34 -11.57 5.54 46.20
C ASN A 34 -12.95 6.18 46.00
N GLU A 35 -13.20 7.32 46.63
CA GLU A 35 -14.52 7.98 46.60
C GLU A 35 -14.96 8.47 45.21
N VAL A 36 -14.02 8.69 44.28
CA VAL A 36 -14.29 9.27 42.96
C VAL A 36 -13.84 8.40 41.79
N GLU A 37 -13.04 7.36 42.03
CA GLU A 37 -12.55 6.46 40.99
C GLU A 37 -12.51 5.00 41.45
N ILE A 38 -12.77 4.09 40.52
CA ILE A 38 -12.52 2.65 40.65
C ILE A 38 -11.75 2.13 39.43
N GLU A 39 -10.76 1.28 39.65
CA GLU A 39 -9.89 0.70 38.63
C GLU A 39 -9.96 -0.82 38.67
N PHE A 40 -10.17 -1.40 37.49
CA PHE A 40 -10.20 -2.83 37.23
C PHE A 40 -9.00 -3.25 36.37
N GLN A 41 -8.61 -4.52 36.48
CA GLN A 41 -7.55 -5.13 35.67
C GLN A 41 -8.09 -6.33 34.86
N PRO A 42 -8.79 -6.11 33.73
CA PRO A 42 -9.36 -7.20 32.93
C PRO A 42 -8.31 -8.18 32.40
N THR A 43 -7.09 -7.72 32.13
CA THR A 43 -5.93 -8.53 31.70
C THR A 43 -4.63 -7.90 32.22
N PRO A 44 -3.48 -8.61 32.28
CA PRO A 44 -2.22 -8.05 32.81
C PRO A 44 -1.74 -6.76 32.14
N ASP A 45 -2.05 -6.57 30.86
CA ASP A 45 -1.55 -5.45 30.05
C ASP A 45 -2.59 -4.32 29.86
N PHE A 46 -3.78 -4.40 30.47
CA PHE A 46 -4.85 -3.41 30.29
C PHE A 46 -5.55 -3.04 31.61
N SER A 47 -5.65 -1.74 31.90
CA SER A 47 -6.46 -1.21 33.00
C SER A 47 -7.73 -0.49 32.53
N LEU A 48 -8.82 -0.67 33.28
CA LEU A 48 -10.10 -0.02 33.03
C LEU A 48 -10.50 0.81 34.24
N VAL A 49 -10.58 2.13 34.08
CA VAL A 49 -10.89 3.07 35.15
C VAL A 49 -12.26 3.69 34.92
N PHE A 50 -13.05 3.82 35.97
CA PHE A 50 -14.27 4.63 35.98
C PHE A 50 -14.12 5.77 36.98
N GLU A 51 -14.44 6.98 36.55
CA GLU A 51 -14.56 8.18 37.39
C GLU A 51 -16.03 8.52 37.60
N GLU A 52 -16.45 8.66 38.86
CA GLU A 52 -17.83 9.05 39.19
C GLU A 52 -18.04 10.53 38.91
N VAL A 53 -19.11 10.86 38.18
CA VAL A 53 -19.44 12.22 37.79
C VAL A 53 -20.93 12.52 37.96
N PHE A 54 -21.24 13.80 38.11
CA PHE A 54 -22.61 14.30 38.14
C PHE A 54 -22.98 15.02 36.83
N GLU A 55 -22.88 14.32 35.70
CA GLU A 55 -23.23 14.83 34.37
C GLU A 55 -23.76 13.73 33.45
N PRO A 56 -24.56 14.06 32.41
CA PRO A 56 -25.06 13.05 31.46
C PRO A 56 -23.93 12.29 30.76
N LEU A 57 -24.10 10.98 30.62
CA LEU A 57 -23.15 10.10 29.93
C LEU A 57 -23.58 9.82 28.50
N SER A 58 -22.60 9.72 27.61
CA SER A 58 -22.76 9.09 26.29
C SER A 58 -22.11 7.70 26.34
N PRO A 59 -22.85 6.62 26.03
CA PRO A 59 -22.31 5.26 26.04
C PRO A 59 -21.13 5.06 25.08
N VAL A 60 -20.11 4.33 25.52
CA VAL A 60 -19.00 3.87 24.66
C VAL A 60 -19.28 2.46 24.11
N HIS A 61 -18.75 2.15 22.93
CA HIS A 61 -18.62 0.77 22.44
C HIS A 61 -17.24 0.22 22.82
N ILE A 62 -17.20 -0.94 23.47
CA ILE A 62 -15.95 -1.66 23.77
C ILE A 62 -16.12 -3.16 23.50
N ALA A 63 -15.13 -3.76 22.83
CA ALA A 63 -15.11 -5.19 22.59
C ALA A 63 -13.89 -5.85 23.24
N PHE A 64 -14.10 -6.93 23.97
CA PHE A 64 -13.04 -7.78 24.50
C PHE A 64 -12.89 -9.03 23.63
N GLU A 65 -11.65 -9.31 23.22
CA GLU A 65 -11.34 -10.59 22.60
C GLU A 65 -11.38 -11.68 23.66
N VAL A 66 -12.13 -12.75 23.42
CA VAL A 66 -12.15 -13.95 24.25
C VAL A 66 -11.63 -15.15 23.48
N SER A 67 -11.29 -16.24 24.19
CA SER A 67 -10.83 -17.47 23.53
C SER A 67 -11.91 -18.06 22.63
N TYR A 68 -11.61 -18.26 21.34
CA TYR A 68 -12.53 -18.82 20.36
C TYR A 68 -12.96 -20.23 20.74
N SER A 69 -12.04 -21.07 21.21
CA SER A 69 -12.33 -22.46 21.64
C SER A 69 -13.33 -22.54 22.80
N ARG A 70 -13.50 -21.46 23.56
CA ARG A 70 -14.41 -21.38 24.71
C ARG A 70 -15.63 -20.49 24.47
N PHE A 71 -15.73 -19.84 23.31
CA PHE A 71 -16.72 -18.79 23.06
C PHE A 71 -18.15 -19.23 23.40
N ASN A 72 -18.61 -20.37 22.86
CA ASN A 72 -19.97 -20.87 23.11
C ASN A 72 -20.26 -21.07 24.61
N SER A 73 -19.32 -21.66 25.36
CA SER A 73 -19.46 -21.85 26.81
C SER A 73 -19.44 -20.52 27.57
N THR A 74 -18.60 -19.58 27.15
CA THR A 74 -18.50 -18.23 27.71
C THR A 74 -19.81 -17.48 27.54
N ILE A 75 -20.41 -17.48 26.35
CA ILE A 75 -21.67 -16.77 26.07
C ILE A 75 -22.86 -17.45 26.75
N GLN A 76 -22.89 -18.78 26.80
CA GLN A 76 -23.94 -19.50 27.55
C GLN A 76 -23.92 -19.12 29.03
N GLN A 77 -22.74 -19.12 29.67
CA GLN A 77 -22.59 -18.70 31.06
C GLN A 77 -22.97 -17.23 31.26
N LEU A 78 -22.60 -16.35 30.33
CA LEU A 78 -22.94 -14.94 30.39
C LEU A 78 -24.47 -14.74 30.32
N ALA A 79 -25.15 -15.42 29.39
CA ALA A 79 -26.60 -15.32 29.20
C ALA A 79 -27.42 -15.77 30.44
N GLU A 80 -26.84 -16.58 31.33
CA GLU A 80 -27.47 -16.94 32.62
C GLU A 80 -27.47 -15.80 33.63
N GLN A 81 -26.56 -14.83 33.49
CA GLN A 81 -26.34 -13.73 34.44
C GLN A 81 -26.94 -12.41 33.98
N LEU A 82 -27.00 -12.15 32.67
CA LEU A 82 -27.63 -10.95 32.11
C LEU A 82 -28.24 -11.16 30.73
N PRO A 83 -29.19 -10.29 30.32
CA PRO A 83 -29.72 -10.30 28.96
C PRO A 83 -28.65 -9.91 27.93
N LEU A 84 -28.50 -10.74 26.90
CA LEU A 84 -27.76 -10.41 25.68
C LEU A 84 -28.64 -9.60 24.73
N LEU A 85 -28.01 -8.76 23.91
CA LEU A 85 -28.70 -7.96 22.91
C LEU A 85 -29.02 -8.81 21.67
N GLN A 86 -30.23 -8.63 21.15
CA GLN A 86 -30.71 -9.32 19.97
C GLN A 86 -30.43 -8.52 18.71
N TRP A 87 -30.09 -9.25 17.64
CA TRP A 87 -30.11 -8.81 16.27
C TRP A 87 -31.55 -8.63 15.76
N PRO A 88 -31.77 -7.93 14.63
CA PRO A 88 -33.12 -7.74 14.09
C PRO A 88 -33.89 -9.03 13.78
N ASP A 89 -33.17 -10.15 13.57
CA ASP A 89 -33.73 -11.49 13.37
C ASP A 89 -34.01 -12.26 14.68
N GLY A 90 -33.61 -11.70 15.82
CA GLY A 90 -33.81 -12.27 17.16
C GLY A 90 -32.63 -13.08 17.70
N GLU A 91 -31.59 -13.32 16.90
CA GLU A 91 -30.39 -14.02 17.36
C GLU A 91 -29.58 -13.16 18.34
N VAL A 92 -28.87 -13.79 19.27
CA VAL A 92 -28.00 -13.09 20.26
C VAL A 92 -26.51 -13.28 20.00
N VAL A 93 -26.19 -14.21 19.10
CA VAL A 93 -24.84 -14.49 18.63
C VAL A 93 -24.83 -14.32 17.12
N GLU A 94 -23.89 -13.55 16.60
CA GLU A 94 -23.68 -13.42 15.16
C GLU A 94 -22.37 -14.07 14.76
N TRP A 95 -22.42 -14.86 13.69
CA TRP A 95 -21.27 -15.46 13.04
C TRP A 95 -20.95 -14.67 11.78
N PHE A 96 -19.71 -14.22 11.67
CA PHE A 96 -19.21 -13.51 10.50
C PHE A 96 -17.98 -14.24 9.94
N ASP A 97 -17.57 -13.86 8.73
CA ASP A 97 -16.55 -14.61 7.96
C ASP A 97 -15.29 -14.96 8.75
N SER A 98 -14.86 -14.09 9.67
CA SER A 98 -13.62 -14.25 10.45
C SER A 98 -13.84 -14.59 11.93
N GLY A 99 -15.07 -14.74 12.41
CA GLY A 99 -15.29 -14.86 13.85
C GLY A 99 -16.76 -14.89 14.30
N VAL A 100 -16.94 -14.64 15.58
CA VAL A 100 -18.23 -14.71 16.26
C VAL A 100 -18.29 -13.66 17.37
N ASN A 101 -19.46 -13.07 17.59
CA ASN A 101 -19.64 -12.10 18.67
C ASN A 101 -21.00 -12.18 19.36
N ALA A 102 -21.07 -11.57 20.54
CA ALA A 102 -22.29 -11.35 21.30
C ALA A 102 -22.20 -10.01 22.04
N TYR A 103 -23.31 -9.27 22.04
CA TYR A 103 -23.39 -7.92 22.61
C TYR A 103 -24.22 -7.89 23.88
N PHE A 104 -23.86 -7.01 24.80
CA PHE A 104 -24.58 -6.77 26.06
C PHE A 104 -24.34 -5.32 26.53
N LYS A 105 -24.98 -4.91 27.63
CA LYS A 105 -24.80 -3.57 28.21
C LYS A 105 -24.44 -3.61 29.68
N ASP A 106 -23.69 -2.62 30.12
CA ASP A 106 -23.51 -2.34 31.54
C ASP A 106 -24.60 -1.42 32.10
N GLY A 107 -24.47 -1.07 33.39
CA GLY A 107 -25.43 -0.22 34.09
C GLY A 107 -25.46 1.24 33.62
N ASP A 108 -24.39 1.74 33.00
CA ASP A 108 -24.33 3.09 32.42
C ASP A 108 -24.76 3.10 30.94
N GLY A 109 -25.10 1.93 30.39
CA GLY A 109 -25.59 1.75 29.04
C GLY A 109 -24.50 1.61 27.98
N ASN A 110 -23.23 1.48 28.37
CA ASN A 110 -22.12 1.17 27.46
C ASN A 110 -22.44 -0.10 26.68
N LEU A 111 -22.08 -0.12 25.40
CA LEU A 111 -22.24 -1.28 24.54
C LEU A 111 -20.98 -2.13 24.65
N LEU A 112 -21.12 -3.30 25.26
CA LEU A 112 -20.03 -4.25 25.42
C LEU A 112 -20.20 -5.39 24.43
N GLU A 113 -19.07 -5.89 23.94
CA GLU A 113 -19.00 -7.02 23.03
C GLU A 113 -17.98 -8.04 23.53
N PHE A 114 -18.35 -9.31 23.52
CA PHE A 114 -17.39 -10.39 23.48
C PHE A 114 -17.28 -10.87 22.04
N ILE A 115 -16.07 -10.81 21.52
CA ILE A 115 -15.73 -11.19 20.16
C ILE A 115 -14.64 -12.26 20.19
N ALA A 116 -14.70 -13.21 19.26
CA ALA A 116 -13.66 -14.21 19.08
C ALA A 116 -13.43 -14.49 17.59
N HIS A 117 -12.17 -14.64 17.21
CA HIS A 117 -11.77 -14.96 15.84
C HIS A 117 -11.21 -16.37 15.74
N HIS A 118 -11.65 -17.15 14.75
CA HIS A 118 -11.20 -18.55 14.60
C HIS A 118 -9.74 -18.66 14.12
N ASP A 119 -9.25 -17.63 13.43
CA ASP A 119 -7.86 -17.55 12.97
C ASP A 119 -6.90 -17.03 14.05
N LEU A 120 -7.40 -16.59 15.21
CA LEU A 120 -6.56 -16.12 16.30
C LEU A 120 -5.74 -17.28 16.87
N LYS A 121 -4.42 -17.13 16.95
CA LYS A 121 -3.55 -18.14 17.55
C LYS A 121 -3.68 -18.16 19.07
N GLU A 122 -4.47 -19.09 19.58
CA GLU A 122 -4.61 -19.31 21.03
C GLU A 122 -3.28 -19.77 21.67
N GLY A 123 -3.14 -19.50 22.98
CA GLY A 123 -1.95 -19.86 23.77
C GLY A 123 -0.80 -18.86 23.73
N VAL A 124 -0.89 -17.81 22.90
CA VAL A 124 0.07 -16.70 22.87
C VAL A 124 -0.13 -15.76 24.06
N LEU A 125 -1.39 -15.41 24.35
CA LEU A 125 -1.80 -14.70 25.54
C LEU A 125 -2.58 -15.65 26.46
N THR A 126 -2.43 -15.47 27.76
CA THR A 126 -3.14 -16.29 28.76
C THR A 126 -4.54 -15.72 28.98
N PRO A 127 -5.62 -16.49 28.78
CA PRO A 127 -6.98 -16.04 29.06
C PRO A 127 -7.14 -15.67 30.54
N ASN A 128 -7.74 -14.52 30.83
CA ASN A 128 -7.97 -14.04 32.18
C ASN A 128 -9.46 -14.15 32.59
N GLY A 129 -9.68 -14.52 33.85
CA GLY A 129 -11.02 -14.65 34.42
C GLY A 129 -11.86 -15.81 33.85
N PRO A 130 -13.11 -15.97 34.34
CA PRO A 130 -13.97 -17.09 33.96
C PRO A 130 -14.38 -17.06 32.48
N TYR A 131 -14.55 -15.87 31.90
CA TYR A 131 -14.95 -15.68 30.51
C TYR A 131 -13.79 -15.78 29.50
N GLY A 132 -12.55 -15.91 29.97
CA GLY A 132 -11.38 -16.13 29.13
C GLY A 132 -11.00 -14.91 28.27
N VAL A 133 -11.02 -13.72 28.86
CA VAL A 133 -10.65 -12.46 28.20
C VAL A 133 -9.16 -12.43 27.90
N LEU A 134 -8.79 -12.13 26.66
CA LEU A 134 -7.41 -12.08 26.18
C LEU A 134 -6.85 -10.66 26.18
N TYR A 135 -7.61 -9.69 25.68
CA TYR A 135 -7.28 -8.25 25.64
C TYR A 135 -8.50 -7.42 25.23
N LEU A 136 -8.42 -6.10 25.41
CA LEU A 136 -9.39 -5.17 24.82
C LEU A 136 -9.11 -5.05 23.31
N ARG A 137 -10.04 -5.49 22.48
CA ARG A 137 -9.92 -5.50 21.01
C ARG A 137 -10.34 -4.18 20.42
N GLU A 138 -11.55 -3.73 20.74
CA GLU A 138 -12.17 -2.56 20.08
C GLU A 138 -12.54 -1.46 21.07
N VAL A 139 -12.37 -0.20 20.62
CA VAL A 139 -12.94 0.98 21.27
C VAL A 139 -13.60 1.86 20.21
N GLY A 140 -14.88 2.18 20.40
CA GLY A 140 -15.61 3.12 19.58
C GLY A 140 -15.12 4.55 19.76
N LEU A 141 -14.76 5.22 18.66
CA LEU A 141 -14.38 6.63 18.62
C LEU A 141 -15.28 7.40 17.63
N PRO A 142 -16.50 7.77 18.04
CA PRO A 142 -17.38 8.55 17.18
C PRO A 142 -16.87 9.96 16.95
N VAL A 143 -16.84 10.42 15.71
CA VAL A 143 -16.34 11.73 15.29
C VAL A 143 -17.26 12.32 14.22
N GLU A 144 -17.20 13.63 14.04
CA GLU A 144 -17.99 14.29 12.99
C GLU A 144 -17.50 13.90 11.59
N ASP A 145 -16.17 13.79 11.42
CA ASP A 145 -15.50 13.44 10.15
C ASP A 145 -14.59 12.20 10.34
N PRO A 146 -15.12 10.99 10.09
CA PRO A 146 -14.37 9.74 10.21
C PRO A 146 -13.20 9.64 9.23
N VAL A 147 -13.32 10.25 8.04
CA VAL A 147 -12.28 10.21 7.00
C VAL A 147 -11.09 11.03 7.45
N ALA A 148 -11.31 12.28 7.89
CA ALA A 148 -10.23 13.11 8.41
C ALA A 148 -9.56 12.46 9.63
N ALA A 149 -10.34 11.91 10.56
CA ALA A 149 -9.82 11.28 11.77
C ALA A 149 -8.94 10.07 11.46
N ARG A 150 -9.39 9.14 10.60
CA ARG A 150 -8.59 7.95 10.27
C ARG A 150 -7.31 8.29 9.51
N LEU A 151 -7.36 9.27 8.60
CA LEU A 151 -6.19 9.71 7.85
C LEU A 151 -5.17 10.40 8.76
N TRP A 152 -5.64 11.20 9.73
CA TRP A 152 -4.78 11.78 10.75
C TRP A 152 -4.13 10.70 11.63
N MET A 153 -4.90 9.71 12.08
CA MET A 153 -4.40 8.60 12.87
C MET A 153 -3.36 7.76 12.10
N LYS A 154 -3.59 7.49 10.81
CA LYS A 154 -2.61 6.82 9.93
C LYS A 154 -1.32 7.63 9.83
N ARG A 155 -1.41 8.92 9.49
CA ARG A 155 -0.24 9.80 9.30
C ARG A 155 0.56 10.02 10.59
N THR A 156 -0.14 10.32 11.68
CA THR A 156 0.48 10.77 12.94
C THR A 156 0.88 9.62 13.83
N LEU A 157 0.01 8.59 13.95
CA LEU A 157 0.22 7.46 14.85
C LEU A 157 0.76 6.21 14.13
N GLY A 158 0.77 6.20 12.80
CA GLY A 158 1.21 5.04 12.01
C GLY A 158 0.26 3.85 12.14
N LEU A 159 -1.04 4.12 12.30
CA LEU A 159 -2.08 3.08 12.38
C LEU A 159 -2.58 2.70 10.99
N THR A 160 -3.02 1.46 10.83
CA THR A 160 -3.52 0.91 9.57
C THR A 160 -5.03 1.09 9.45
N ILE A 161 -5.53 1.48 8.28
CA ILE A 161 -6.97 1.64 8.02
C ILE A 161 -7.49 0.35 7.39
N ALA A 162 -8.62 -0.17 7.88
CA ALA A 162 -9.26 -1.36 7.34
C ALA A 162 -10.81 -1.25 7.35
N LYS A 163 -11.44 -1.93 6.39
CA LYS A 163 -12.91 -1.98 6.17
C LYS A 163 -13.56 -0.59 6.32
N ASP A 164 -13.10 0.39 5.55
CA ASP A 164 -13.56 1.77 5.65
C ASP A 164 -14.67 2.14 4.66
N SER A 165 -15.38 3.22 5.02
CA SER A 165 -16.35 3.95 4.20
C SER A 165 -16.34 5.41 4.67
N GLU A 166 -17.11 6.29 4.06
CA GLU A 166 -17.20 7.69 4.53
C GLU A 166 -17.62 7.81 6.01
N GLN A 167 -18.41 6.86 6.52
CA GLN A 167 -18.98 6.93 7.86
C GLN A 167 -18.25 6.08 8.90
N PHE A 168 -17.21 5.34 8.53
CA PHE A 168 -16.62 4.31 9.39
C PHE A 168 -15.26 3.83 8.92
N ALA A 169 -14.40 3.42 9.85
CA ALA A 169 -13.23 2.60 9.59
C ALA A 169 -12.78 1.89 10.86
N PHE A 170 -12.12 0.74 10.70
CA PHE A 170 -11.19 0.24 11.70
C PHE A 170 -9.84 0.92 11.51
N VAL A 171 -9.26 1.41 12.61
CA VAL A 171 -7.94 2.02 12.63
C VAL A 171 -7.08 1.25 13.64
N ILE A 172 -6.11 0.50 13.13
CA ILE A 172 -5.54 -0.68 13.79
C ILE A 172 -4.07 -0.46 14.12
N GLY A 173 -3.67 -0.84 15.34
CA GLY A 173 -2.29 -0.82 15.82
C GLY A 173 -2.00 -1.98 16.75
N GLY A 174 -1.26 -2.99 16.29
CA GLY A 174 -1.08 -4.23 17.04
C GLY A 174 -2.43 -4.91 17.29
N THR A 175 -2.79 -5.16 18.56
CA THR A 175 -4.10 -5.71 18.94
C THR A 175 -5.21 -4.67 19.02
N ALA A 176 -4.87 -3.37 19.08
CA ALA A 176 -5.83 -2.29 19.27
C ALA A 176 -6.58 -1.93 17.99
N HIS A 177 -7.91 -2.00 18.00
CA HIS A 177 -8.78 -1.60 16.91
C HIS A 177 -9.64 -0.41 17.33
N ALA A 178 -9.27 0.79 16.90
CA ALA A 178 -10.12 1.96 17.05
C ALA A 178 -11.24 1.91 16.01
N VAL A 179 -12.48 1.92 16.45
CA VAL A 179 -13.66 1.94 15.58
C VAL A 179 -14.05 3.38 15.35
N VAL A 180 -13.41 4.01 14.36
CA VAL A 180 -13.62 5.43 14.02
C VAL A 180 -14.89 5.54 13.21
N VAL A 181 -15.90 6.21 13.75
CA VAL A 181 -17.27 6.14 13.20
C VAL A 181 -17.94 7.51 13.19
N SER A 182 -18.87 7.76 12.26
CA SER A 182 -19.65 9.00 12.26
C SER A 182 -20.57 9.06 13.48
N THR A 183 -20.68 10.23 14.10
CA THR A 183 -21.67 10.46 15.18
C THR A 183 -23.13 10.28 14.74
N LYS A 184 -23.38 10.23 13.43
CA LYS A 184 -24.70 9.99 12.83
C LYS A 184 -24.98 8.52 12.56
N ARG A 185 -23.97 7.64 12.63
CA ARG A 185 -24.13 6.21 12.43
C ARG A 185 -24.72 5.56 13.69
N LYS A 186 -25.37 4.43 13.50
CA LYS A 186 -25.92 3.61 14.57
C LYS A 186 -25.07 2.36 14.75
N TRP A 187 -24.76 2.06 16.01
CA TRP A 187 -24.17 0.80 16.45
C TRP A 187 -25.14 -0.34 16.22
N ILE A 188 -24.61 -1.44 15.69
CA ILE A 188 -25.26 -2.75 15.71
C ILE A 188 -25.17 -3.35 17.13
N PRO A 189 -26.02 -4.32 17.49
CA PRO A 189 -27.19 -4.80 16.75
C PRO A 189 -28.45 -3.93 16.95
N ILE A 190 -28.48 -3.12 18.00
CA ILE A 190 -29.70 -2.43 18.48
C ILE A 190 -29.95 -1.03 17.90
N ALA A 191 -29.19 -0.64 16.88
CA ALA A 191 -29.33 0.63 16.20
C ALA A 191 -29.19 1.87 17.13
N MET A 192 -28.30 1.80 18.12
CA MET A 192 -27.99 2.90 19.07
C MET A 192 -27.10 3.95 18.40
N TYR A 193 -27.40 5.25 18.51
CA TYR A 193 -26.53 6.28 17.94
C TYR A 193 -25.13 6.27 18.56
N ALA A 194 -24.12 6.42 17.70
CA ALA A 194 -22.72 6.52 18.09
C ALA A 194 -22.39 7.92 18.60
N LEU A 195 -22.85 8.29 19.80
CA LEU A 195 -22.50 9.58 20.40
C LEU A 195 -21.04 9.59 20.87
N ALA A 196 -20.38 10.74 20.81
CA ALA A 196 -18.99 10.88 21.24
C ALA A 196 -18.89 10.83 22.79
N PRO A 197 -18.34 9.75 23.40
CA PRO A 197 -18.20 9.64 24.84
C PRO A 197 -17.03 10.50 25.36
N SER A 198 -17.10 10.92 26.63
CA SER A 198 -15.93 11.45 27.33
C SER A 198 -15.07 10.28 27.80
N LEU A 199 -13.93 10.05 27.15
CA LEU A 199 -12.98 9.00 27.52
C LEU A 199 -11.53 9.47 27.44
N ASP A 200 -10.67 8.82 28.22
CA ASP A 200 -9.22 8.88 28.04
C ASP A 200 -8.72 7.51 27.59
N LEU A 201 -8.01 7.47 26.46
CA LEU A 201 -7.52 6.24 25.84
C LEU A 201 -6.00 6.21 25.90
N THR A 202 -5.43 5.12 26.44
CA THR A 202 -3.99 4.90 26.49
C THR A 202 -3.60 3.78 25.55
N TYR A 203 -2.68 4.06 24.61
CA TYR A 203 -2.02 3.06 23.78
C TYR A 203 -0.67 2.66 24.39
N GLY A 204 -0.41 1.34 24.40
CA GLY A 204 0.91 0.79 24.67
C GLY A 204 1.83 0.91 23.46
N VAL A 205 3.05 1.40 23.65
CA VAL A 205 4.05 1.56 22.59
C VAL A 205 5.37 0.85 22.89
N THR A 206 6.12 0.52 21.84
CA THR A 206 7.32 -0.32 21.91
C THR A 206 8.56 0.36 22.47
N ASP A 207 8.78 1.63 22.12
CA ASP A 207 10.04 2.32 22.36
C ASP A 207 9.87 3.83 22.34
N ASP A 208 10.88 4.51 22.89
CA ASP A 208 10.92 5.97 22.99
C ASP A 208 11.09 6.63 21.63
N ARG A 209 11.69 5.95 20.64
CA ARG A 209 11.83 6.47 19.27
C ARG A 209 10.47 6.72 18.62
N PHE A 210 9.51 5.82 18.83
CA PHE A 210 8.14 6.02 18.38
C PHE A 210 7.48 7.21 19.07
N LEU A 211 7.65 7.36 20.38
CA LEU A 211 7.12 8.51 21.12
C LEU A 211 7.72 9.82 20.60
N ASP A 212 9.04 9.86 20.38
CA ASP A 212 9.74 11.02 19.86
C ASP A 212 9.21 11.43 18.47
N ARG A 213 9.01 10.45 17.58
CA ARG A 213 8.44 10.70 16.25
C ARG A 213 7.03 11.29 16.33
N VAL A 214 6.15 10.71 17.15
CA VAL A 214 4.80 11.23 17.31
C VAL A 214 4.87 12.65 17.90
N ARG A 215 5.64 12.84 18.97
CA ARG A 215 5.84 14.14 19.62
C ARG A 215 6.26 15.23 18.63
N SER A 216 7.22 14.93 17.75
CA SER A 216 7.70 15.88 16.74
C SER A 216 6.67 16.19 15.65
N SER A 217 5.72 15.28 15.40
CA SER A 217 4.65 15.48 14.40
C SER A 217 3.43 16.24 14.92
N LEU A 218 3.25 16.33 16.24
CA LEU A 218 2.10 17.00 16.86
C LEU A 218 2.29 18.52 16.91
N ASP A 219 1.19 19.26 16.73
CA ASP A 219 1.14 20.67 17.11
C ASP A 219 1.26 20.77 18.64
N ARG A 220 2.15 21.64 19.14
CA ARG A 220 2.35 21.84 20.58
C ARG A 220 1.06 22.22 21.31
N ARG A 221 0.09 22.84 20.63
CA ARG A 221 -1.20 23.25 21.21
C ARG A 221 -2.13 22.10 21.54
N ILE A 222 -1.95 20.93 20.90
CA ILE A 222 -2.77 19.74 21.19
C ILE A 222 -2.14 18.84 22.25
N ILE A 223 -0.86 19.04 22.60
CA ILE A 223 -0.19 18.32 23.67
C ILE A 223 -0.71 18.82 25.02
N VAL A 224 -1.24 17.90 25.82
CA VAL A 224 -1.77 18.17 27.17
C VAL A 224 -0.67 18.02 28.22
N SER A 225 0.11 16.95 28.12
CA SER A 225 1.26 16.72 28.99
C SER A 225 2.25 15.75 28.34
N ASP A 226 3.51 15.82 28.75
CA ASP A 226 4.58 14.92 28.31
C ASP A 226 5.52 14.73 29.49
N ASN A 227 5.38 13.59 30.17
CA ASN A 227 6.10 13.28 31.40
C ASN A 227 6.37 11.77 31.49
N GLU A 228 6.85 11.30 32.64
CA GLU A 228 7.16 9.89 32.89
C GLU A 228 5.98 8.92 32.66
N ASN A 229 4.74 9.42 32.73
CA ASN A 229 3.54 8.61 32.47
C ASN A 229 3.21 8.50 30.97
N GLY A 230 3.95 9.18 30.10
CA GLY A 230 3.81 9.14 28.65
C GLY A 230 3.42 10.49 28.02
N LEU A 231 3.26 10.47 26.69
CA LEU A 231 2.85 11.62 25.89
C LEU A 231 1.32 11.66 25.80
N GLN A 232 0.71 12.73 26.31
CA GLN A 232 -0.74 12.95 26.28
C GLN A 232 -1.10 14.12 25.38
N PHE A 233 -2.09 13.95 24.52
CA PHE A 233 -2.58 14.97 23.58
C PHE A 233 -4.07 14.81 23.30
N ARG A 234 -4.69 15.85 22.73
CA ARG A 234 -6.08 15.84 22.29
C ARG A 234 -6.19 15.45 20.83
N MET A 235 -7.14 14.59 20.51
CA MET A 235 -7.44 14.11 19.16
C MET A 235 -8.96 14.03 18.98
N TYR A 236 -9.54 14.88 18.13
CA TYR A 236 -10.98 14.88 17.82
C TYR A 236 -11.91 14.83 19.05
N GLY A 237 -11.57 15.58 20.11
CA GLY A 237 -12.34 15.61 21.37
C GLY A 237 -11.93 14.58 22.42
N TYR A 238 -11.11 13.59 22.06
CA TYR A 238 -10.61 12.55 22.96
C TYR A 238 -9.25 12.92 23.55
N ASN A 239 -8.99 12.48 24.79
CA ASN A 239 -7.66 12.52 25.37
C ASN A 239 -6.94 11.20 25.06
N ILE A 240 -5.86 11.29 24.29
CA ILE A 240 -5.04 10.13 23.91
C ILE A 240 -3.72 10.19 24.66
N ARG A 241 -3.29 9.06 25.20
CA ARG A 241 -1.98 8.89 25.83
C ARG A 241 -1.20 7.77 25.15
N LEU A 242 0.08 8.00 24.90
CA LEU A 242 1.02 6.99 24.45
C LEU A 242 2.00 6.69 25.59
N LYS A 243 2.04 5.42 26.03
CA LYS A 243 2.87 4.97 27.14
C LYS A 243 3.69 3.75 26.74
N LYS A 244 4.97 3.74 27.08
CA LYS A 244 5.84 2.58 26.85
C LYS A 244 5.39 1.41 27.73
N THR A 245 5.29 0.22 27.15
CA THR A 245 4.80 -1.00 27.80
C THR A 245 5.70 -2.19 27.49
N SER A 246 5.56 -3.29 28.23
CA SER A 246 6.34 -4.52 28.02
C SER A 246 5.79 -5.43 26.92
N LEU A 247 4.59 -5.18 26.39
CA LEU A 247 3.99 -6.03 25.37
C LEU A 247 4.87 -6.04 24.09
N PRO A 248 5.24 -7.23 23.55
CA PRO A 248 6.15 -7.32 22.41
C PRO A 248 5.64 -6.60 21.15
N LYS A 249 6.57 -6.08 20.35
CA LYS A 249 6.26 -5.40 19.08
C LYS A 249 5.56 -6.32 18.08
N ASP A 250 5.92 -7.60 18.07
CA ASP A 250 5.43 -8.65 17.18
C ASP A 250 4.18 -9.38 17.73
N ILE A 251 3.51 -8.81 18.75
CA ILE A 251 2.37 -9.48 19.39
C ILE A 251 1.22 -9.76 18.42
N ALA A 252 0.94 -8.84 17.49
CA ALA A 252 -0.10 -9.03 16.47
C ALA A 252 0.22 -10.23 15.58
N SER A 253 1.44 -10.31 15.05
CA SER A 253 1.90 -11.42 14.22
C SER A 253 1.90 -12.73 15.01
N ARG A 254 2.30 -12.72 16.30
CA ARG A 254 2.24 -13.92 17.16
C ARG A 254 0.81 -14.43 17.32
N LEU A 255 -0.16 -13.52 17.48
CA LEU A 255 -1.58 -13.82 17.61
C LEU A 255 -2.24 -14.17 16.27
N ASN A 256 -1.51 -14.16 15.16
CA ASN A 256 -2.06 -14.28 13.81
C ASN A 256 -3.13 -13.21 13.50
N LEU A 257 -2.94 -12.00 14.04
CA LEU A 257 -3.73 -10.84 13.69
C LEU A 257 -3.16 -10.22 12.40
N PRO A 258 -4.01 -9.64 11.55
CA PRO A 258 -3.55 -8.88 10.38
C PRO A 258 -2.55 -7.83 10.87
N ASP A 259 -1.30 -8.00 10.46
CA ASP A 259 -0.22 -7.17 10.96
C ASP A 259 -0.42 -5.73 10.47
N THR A 260 0.06 -4.77 11.24
CA THR A 260 0.17 -3.37 10.79
C THR A 260 1.08 -3.22 9.56
N SER A 261 1.80 -4.27 9.17
CA SER A 261 2.54 -4.39 7.91
C SER A 261 1.75 -5.02 6.76
N GLU A 262 0.52 -5.46 6.96
CA GLU A 262 -0.25 -6.21 5.96
C GLU A 262 -1.67 -5.65 5.85
N GLY A 263 -1.87 -4.76 4.88
CA GLY A 263 -3.20 -4.55 4.32
C GLY A 263 -3.77 -5.90 3.90
N LYS A 264 -5.06 -6.10 4.22
CA LYS A 264 -5.90 -7.27 3.89
C LYS A 264 -5.33 -8.16 2.79
N GLY A 265 -5.28 -9.46 3.08
CA GLY A 265 -5.14 -10.49 2.05
C GLY A 265 -6.26 -10.37 1.02
N ASP A 266 -5.99 -9.60 -0.01
CA ASP A 266 -6.29 -9.94 -1.39
C ASP A 266 -4.94 -10.13 -2.06
N ASP A 267 -4.61 -11.40 -2.28
CA ASP A 267 -3.46 -11.91 -3.03
C ASP A 267 -2.07 -11.40 -2.59
N MET A 268 -1.38 -12.21 -1.78
CA MET A 268 0.06 -12.02 -1.49
C MET A 268 0.93 -12.20 -2.74
N ASP A 269 0.37 -12.79 -3.79
CA ASP A 269 0.99 -12.97 -5.09
C ASP A 269 0.17 -12.25 -6.16
N ILE A 270 0.85 -11.73 -7.17
CA ILE A 270 0.19 -11.17 -8.33
C ILE A 270 -0.55 -12.28 -9.10
N SER A 271 -1.89 -12.27 -9.04
CA SER A 271 -2.72 -13.24 -9.76
C SER A 271 -3.00 -12.83 -11.21
N ASP A 272 -3.64 -13.71 -11.97
CA ASP A 272 -4.06 -13.44 -13.35
C ASP A 272 -5.01 -12.24 -13.48
N GLN A 273 -5.67 -11.82 -12.39
CA GLN A 273 -6.49 -10.61 -12.39
C GLN A 273 -5.64 -9.36 -12.64
N TYR A 274 -4.36 -9.33 -12.23
CA TYR A 274 -3.49 -8.17 -12.46
C TYR A 274 -3.19 -7.92 -13.94
N LEU A 275 -3.24 -8.96 -14.77
CA LEU A 275 -3.12 -8.79 -16.22
C LEU A 275 -4.33 -8.02 -16.75
N GLU A 276 -5.54 -8.42 -16.36
CA GLU A 276 -6.79 -7.78 -16.78
C GLU A 276 -6.92 -6.35 -16.22
N ASP A 277 -6.63 -6.18 -14.94
CA ASP A 277 -6.58 -4.89 -14.26
C ASP A 277 -5.53 -3.98 -14.89
N GLY A 278 -4.35 -4.51 -15.22
CA GLY A 278 -3.27 -3.79 -15.89
C GLY A 278 -3.64 -3.36 -17.32
N LEU A 279 -4.30 -4.21 -18.10
CA LEU A 279 -4.83 -3.86 -19.43
C LEU A 279 -5.91 -2.77 -19.33
N THR A 280 -6.79 -2.90 -18.34
CA THR A 280 -7.87 -1.94 -18.10
C THR A 280 -7.31 -0.57 -17.73
N ALA A 281 -6.40 -0.52 -16.76
CA ALA A 281 -5.74 0.71 -16.34
C ALA A 281 -4.84 1.31 -17.43
N LEU A 282 -4.14 0.48 -18.21
CA LEU A 282 -3.32 0.95 -19.32
C LEU A 282 -4.18 1.60 -20.41
N SER A 283 -5.34 1.00 -20.72
CA SER A 283 -6.32 1.55 -21.65
C SER A 283 -6.94 2.85 -21.13
N ARG A 284 -7.50 2.85 -19.91
CA ARG A 284 -8.16 4.02 -19.32
C ARG A 284 -7.20 5.19 -19.11
N GLY A 285 -5.99 4.92 -18.59
CA GLY A 285 -4.93 5.91 -18.51
C GLY A 285 -4.56 6.44 -19.89
N GLY A 286 -4.46 5.55 -20.88
CA GLY A 286 -4.23 5.91 -22.29
C GLY A 286 -5.29 6.81 -22.92
N GLU A 287 -6.55 6.73 -22.49
CA GLU A 287 -7.62 7.64 -22.93
C GLU A 287 -7.45 9.06 -22.34
N VAL A 288 -6.77 9.19 -21.19
CA VAL A 288 -6.43 10.49 -20.58
C VAL A 288 -5.18 11.09 -21.24
N GLY A 289 -4.15 10.27 -21.44
CA GLY A 289 -2.89 10.64 -22.11
C GLY A 289 -1.81 9.60 -21.92
N TRP A 290 -0.75 9.65 -22.74
CA TRP A 290 0.27 8.60 -22.72
C TRP A 290 0.98 8.45 -21.37
N PHE A 291 1.17 9.55 -20.64
CA PHE A 291 1.86 9.57 -19.36
C PHE A 291 1.10 8.78 -18.29
N GLU A 292 -0.23 8.87 -18.29
CA GLU A 292 -1.07 8.17 -17.32
C GLU A 292 -1.11 6.65 -17.55
N GLY A 293 -0.79 6.20 -18.77
CA GLY A 293 -0.63 4.78 -19.10
C GLY A 293 0.49 4.08 -18.29
N HIS A 294 1.38 4.82 -17.62
CA HIS A 294 2.46 4.25 -16.81
C HIS A 294 1.95 3.35 -15.68
N VAL A 295 0.82 3.68 -15.07
CA VAL A 295 0.25 2.92 -13.95
C VAL A 295 -0.19 1.54 -14.40
N GLY A 296 -0.95 1.45 -15.50
CA GLY A 296 -1.32 0.17 -16.11
C GLY A 296 -0.11 -0.61 -16.64
N GLY A 297 0.88 0.10 -17.21
CA GLY A 297 2.14 -0.49 -17.64
C GLY A 297 2.94 -1.12 -16.48
N ALA A 298 2.92 -0.50 -15.30
CA ALA A 298 3.56 -1.05 -14.10
C ALA A 298 2.83 -2.29 -13.58
N TYR A 299 1.50 -2.33 -13.63
CA TYR A 299 0.72 -3.53 -13.32
C TYR A 299 1.05 -4.71 -14.23
N LEU A 300 1.12 -4.48 -15.54
CA LEU A 300 1.51 -5.51 -16.51
C LEU A 300 2.97 -5.96 -16.30
N ALA A 301 3.88 -5.01 -16.04
CA ALA A 301 5.26 -5.32 -15.71
C ALA A 301 5.38 -6.17 -14.45
N ALA A 302 4.60 -5.86 -13.40
CA ALA A 302 4.56 -6.63 -12.16
C ALA A 302 4.10 -8.08 -12.41
N TYR A 303 2.98 -8.23 -13.15
CA TYR A 303 2.45 -9.54 -13.53
C TYR A 303 3.49 -10.39 -14.27
N TYR A 304 4.09 -9.84 -15.32
CA TYR A 304 5.09 -10.59 -16.09
C TYR A 304 6.39 -10.81 -15.32
N MET A 305 6.82 -9.85 -14.49
CA MET A 305 8.01 -10.02 -13.66
C MET A 305 7.86 -11.22 -12.71
N GLN A 306 6.70 -11.36 -12.06
CA GLN A 306 6.42 -12.52 -11.21
C GLN A 306 6.26 -13.82 -12.02
N LYS A 307 5.62 -13.76 -13.20
CA LYS A 307 5.37 -14.92 -14.05
C LYS A 307 6.64 -15.48 -14.70
N GLU A 308 7.58 -14.61 -15.07
CA GLU A 308 8.73 -14.96 -15.91
C GLU A 308 10.05 -15.12 -15.13
N HIS A 309 10.09 -14.64 -13.89
CA HIS A 309 11.28 -14.70 -13.05
C HIS A 309 10.98 -15.36 -11.71
N ASN A 310 11.95 -16.13 -11.20
CA ASN A 310 11.86 -16.73 -9.88
C ASN A 310 12.15 -15.68 -8.81
N LEU A 311 11.12 -14.97 -8.37
CA LEU A 311 11.21 -13.90 -7.39
C LEU A 311 11.20 -14.46 -5.96
N PRO A 312 12.12 -14.01 -5.09
CA PRO A 312 12.02 -14.23 -3.65
C PRO A 312 10.66 -13.77 -3.08
N GLN A 313 10.22 -14.38 -1.98
CA GLN A 313 8.88 -14.13 -1.41
C GLN A 313 8.70 -12.67 -0.98
N ASP A 314 9.70 -12.09 -0.33
CA ASP A 314 9.74 -10.68 0.06
C ASP A 314 9.66 -9.74 -1.15
N VAL A 315 10.33 -10.07 -2.24
CA VAL A 315 10.24 -9.33 -3.52
C VAL A 315 8.82 -9.40 -4.09
N ARG A 316 8.19 -10.59 -4.12
CA ARG A 316 6.79 -10.74 -4.59
C ARG A 316 5.81 -9.92 -3.76
N GLN A 317 5.97 -9.97 -2.43
CA GLN A 317 5.14 -9.20 -1.50
C GLN A 317 5.32 -7.69 -1.69
N GLY A 318 6.55 -7.21 -1.83
CA GLY A 318 6.85 -5.81 -2.08
C GLY A 318 6.36 -5.33 -3.44
N LEU A 319 6.47 -6.17 -4.46
CA LEU A 319 5.94 -5.90 -5.81
C LEU A 319 4.41 -5.77 -5.78
N ALA A 320 3.71 -6.70 -5.13
CA ALA A 320 2.25 -6.61 -4.94
C ALA A 320 1.85 -5.38 -4.09
N ALA A 321 2.63 -5.04 -3.07
CA ALA A 321 2.39 -3.86 -2.24
C ALA A 321 2.51 -2.56 -3.04
N ASN A 322 3.51 -2.45 -3.93
CA ASN A 322 3.68 -1.31 -4.82
C ASN A 322 2.53 -1.19 -5.83
N CYS A 323 2.05 -2.30 -6.40
CA CYS A 323 0.85 -2.28 -7.23
C CYS A 323 -0.37 -1.74 -6.48
N ARG A 324 -0.65 -2.26 -5.26
CA ARG A 324 -1.76 -1.76 -4.43
C ARG A 324 -1.63 -0.28 -4.12
N HIS A 325 -0.41 0.18 -3.83
CA HIS A 325 -0.13 1.61 -3.60
C HIS A 325 -0.49 2.45 -4.82
N LEU A 326 0.02 2.09 -6.01
CA LEU A 326 -0.31 2.76 -7.27
C LEU A 326 -1.82 2.76 -7.55
N ARG A 327 -2.52 1.62 -7.34
CA ARG A 327 -3.97 1.56 -7.53
C ARG A 327 -4.74 2.46 -6.60
N SER A 328 -4.31 2.59 -5.34
CA SER A 328 -4.98 3.47 -4.36
C SER A 328 -4.97 4.95 -4.75
N GLN A 329 -4.11 5.34 -5.68
CA GLN A 329 -4.00 6.71 -6.21
C GLN A 329 -4.79 6.91 -7.50
N HIS A 330 -5.24 5.82 -8.13
CA HIS A 330 -5.80 5.80 -9.48
C HIS A 330 -7.00 4.84 -9.59
N GLU A 331 -7.81 4.70 -8.53
CA GLU A 331 -8.86 3.68 -8.42
C GLU A 331 -9.80 3.62 -9.63
N ASP A 332 -10.21 4.78 -10.16
CA ASP A 332 -11.11 4.93 -11.32
C ASP A 332 -10.57 4.27 -12.61
N TRP A 333 -9.25 4.12 -12.75
CA TRP A 333 -8.63 3.49 -13.93
C TRP A 333 -8.69 1.97 -13.87
N PHE A 334 -8.97 1.39 -12.72
CA PHE A 334 -9.10 -0.06 -12.55
C PHE A 334 -10.55 -0.54 -12.62
N GLU A 335 -11.49 0.35 -12.89
CA GLU A 335 -12.88 -0.03 -13.10
C GLU A 335 -13.04 -0.86 -14.38
N PRO A 336 -13.62 -2.07 -14.31
CA PRO A 336 -13.88 -2.88 -15.49
C PRO A 336 -14.69 -2.11 -16.54
N TYR A 337 -14.36 -2.31 -17.81
CA TYR A 337 -15.23 -1.83 -18.89
C TYR A 337 -16.56 -2.61 -18.89
N PRO A 338 -17.63 -2.05 -19.46
CA PRO A 338 -18.84 -2.81 -19.75
C PRO A 338 -18.52 -4.08 -20.55
N SER A 339 -19.30 -5.14 -20.33
CA SER A 339 -19.09 -6.39 -21.05
C SER A 339 -19.20 -6.19 -22.57
N GLU A 340 -18.11 -6.47 -23.26
CA GLU A 340 -17.96 -6.38 -24.71
C GLU A 340 -17.46 -7.71 -25.28
N LEU A 341 -17.86 -8.04 -26.50
CA LEU A 341 -17.33 -9.22 -27.19
C LEU A 341 -15.92 -8.93 -27.73
N ALA A 342 -15.02 -9.90 -27.53
CA ALA A 342 -13.70 -9.87 -28.13
C ALA A 342 -13.78 -9.90 -29.67
N LYS A 343 -12.93 -9.11 -30.31
CA LYS A 343 -12.83 -8.97 -31.76
C LYS A 343 -11.39 -9.25 -32.21
N PRO A 344 -11.08 -10.46 -32.70
CA PRO A 344 -9.73 -10.85 -33.08
C PRO A 344 -9.08 -9.92 -34.11
N GLU A 345 -9.86 -9.30 -35.00
CA GLU A 345 -9.40 -8.34 -36.01
C GLU A 345 -8.81 -7.05 -35.42
N LEU A 346 -9.05 -6.75 -34.14
CA LEU A 346 -8.46 -5.59 -33.47
C LEU A 346 -6.95 -5.78 -33.19
N MET A 347 -6.45 -7.02 -33.20
CA MET A 347 -5.03 -7.29 -33.04
C MET A 347 -4.20 -6.62 -34.16
N ASP A 348 -4.69 -6.70 -35.40
CA ASP A 348 -3.99 -6.08 -36.54
C ASP A 348 -3.94 -4.55 -36.40
N GLN A 349 -5.02 -3.93 -35.92
CA GLN A 349 -5.04 -2.49 -35.65
C GLN A 349 -4.03 -2.08 -34.57
N LEU A 350 -3.91 -2.87 -33.50
CA LEU A 350 -2.94 -2.61 -32.44
C LEU A 350 -1.50 -2.68 -32.97
N VAL A 351 -1.21 -3.69 -33.79
CA VAL A 351 0.10 -3.86 -34.43
C VAL A 351 0.40 -2.71 -35.40
N GLU A 352 -0.57 -2.29 -36.21
CA GLU A 352 -0.44 -1.12 -37.09
C GLU A 352 -0.23 0.19 -36.30
N GLY A 353 -0.90 0.34 -35.15
CA GLY A 353 -0.77 1.49 -34.26
C GLY A 353 0.63 1.69 -33.67
N LEU A 354 1.47 0.65 -33.63
CA LEU A 354 2.87 0.76 -33.20
C LEU A 354 3.76 1.46 -34.24
N LEU A 355 3.39 1.43 -35.54
CA LEU A 355 4.26 1.88 -36.63
C LEU A 355 4.80 3.31 -36.45
N PRO A 356 3.99 4.34 -36.12
CA PRO A 356 4.50 5.70 -35.95
C PRO A 356 5.61 5.81 -34.89
N ASN A 357 5.46 5.10 -33.78
CA ASN A 357 6.40 5.07 -32.65
C ASN A 357 7.67 4.24 -32.97
N LEU A 358 7.56 3.25 -33.86
CA LEU A 358 8.69 2.45 -34.33
C LEU A 358 9.51 3.16 -35.40
N THR A 359 8.91 4.08 -36.17
CA THR A 359 9.62 4.80 -37.24
C THR A 359 10.17 6.16 -36.81
N ASN A 360 9.62 6.75 -35.73
CA ASN A 360 10.06 8.05 -35.21
C ASN A 360 10.26 7.97 -33.71
N LEU A 361 11.42 8.46 -33.23
CA LEU A 361 11.64 8.62 -31.80
C LEU A 361 10.85 9.84 -31.30
N SER A 362 9.84 9.57 -30.50
CA SER A 362 9.05 10.54 -29.74
C SER A 362 8.92 10.07 -28.29
N THR A 363 8.72 11.00 -27.37
CA THR A 363 8.50 10.74 -25.94
C THR A 363 9.44 9.66 -25.39
N SER A 364 10.72 9.64 -25.77
CA SER A 364 11.70 8.64 -25.29
C SER A 364 11.33 7.16 -25.55
N GLY A 365 10.42 6.87 -26.48
CA GLY A 365 10.02 5.50 -26.83
C GLY A 365 8.87 4.92 -25.99
N HIS A 366 8.11 5.74 -25.27
CA HIS A 366 6.98 5.27 -24.44
C HIS A 366 5.90 4.56 -25.25
N GLY A 367 5.58 5.05 -26.46
CA GLY A 367 4.57 4.42 -27.30
C GLY A 367 4.93 2.99 -27.71
N VAL A 368 6.22 2.71 -27.97
CA VAL A 368 6.71 1.34 -28.20
C VAL A 368 6.63 0.53 -26.91
N THR A 369 7.13 1.09 -25.80
CA THR A 369 7.25 0.37 -24.52
C THR A 369 5.89 -0.07 -23.97
N LEU A 370 4.96 0.87 -23.83
CA LEU A 370 3.62 0.61 -23.30
C LEU A 370 2.75 -0.16 -24.31
N GLY A 371 2.88 0.17 -25.60
CA GLY A 371 2.16 -0.53 -26.67
C GLY A 371 2.54 -2.02 -26.77
N VAL A 372 3.83 -2.36 -26.66
CA VAL A 372 4.29 -3.76 -26.68
C VAL A 372 3.85 -4.52 -25.42
N LEU A 373 3.85 -3.88 -24.24
CA LEU A 373 3.29 -4.49 -23.02
C LEU A 373 1.80 -4.84 -23.19
N GLY A 374 1.01 -3.90 -23.72
CA GLY A 374 -0.41 -4.12 -24.03
C GLY A 374 -0.61 -5.23 -25.07
N LEU A 375 0.18 -5.22 -26.15
CA LEU A 375 0.19 -6.27 -27.18
C LEU A 375 0.47 -7.65 -26.58
N LYS A 376 1.50 -7.77 -25.74
CA LYS A 376 1.87 -9.00 -25.05
C LYS A 376 0.70 -9.52 -24.20
N ALA A 377 0.09 -8.65 -23.38
CA ALA A 377 -1.06 -8.99 -22.56
C ALA A 377 -2.29 -9.42 -23.35
N LEU A 378 -2.59 -8.76 -24.48
CA LEU A 378 -3.71 -9.16 -25.35
C LEU A 378 -3.44 -10.45 -26.14
N ARG A 379 -2.17 -10.83 -26.34
CA ARG A 379 -1.83 -12.16 -26.87
C ARG A 379 -2.06 -13.27 -25.84
N ASP A 380 -1.78 -13.01 -24.57
CA ASP A 380 -2.01 -13.95 -23.46
C ASP A 380 -3.52 -14.06 -23.11
N ARG A 381 -4.28 -12.96 -23.22
CA ARG A 381 -5.73 -12.90 -22.98
C ARG A 381 -6.50 -12.38 -24.21
N PRO A 382 -6.62 -13.19 -25.28
CA PRO A 382 -7.33 -12.79 -26.50
C PRO A 382 -8.83 -12.54 -26.27
N ASP A 383 -9.39 -13.04 -25.16
CA ASP A 383 -10.74 -12.73 -24.70
C ASP A 383 -10.92 -11.27 -24.25
N LEU A 384 -9.82 -10.56 -23.97
CA LEU A 384 -9.81 -9.13 -23.63
C LEU A 384 -9.54 -8.22 -24.83
N LEU A 385 -9.51 -8.75 -26.07
CA LEU A 385 -9.45 -7.96 -27.30
C LEU A 385 -10.77 -7.25 -27.58
N THR A 386 -11.19 -6.37 -26.67
CA THR A 386 -12.45 -5.63 -26.76
C THR A 386 -12.23 -4.25 -27.41
N PRO A 387 -13.26 -3.70 -28.07
CA PRO A 387 -13.20 -2.35 -28.63
C PRO A 387 -12.72 -1.28 -27.64
N SER A 388 -13.18 -1.33 -26.37
CA SER A 388 -12.82 -0.34 -25.37
C SER A 388 -11.36 -0.41 -24.95
N ILE A 389 -10.80 -1.61 -24.70
CA ILE A 389 -9.39 -1.78 -24.34
C ILE A 389 -8.49 -1.34 -25.52
N VAL A 390 -8.80 -1.79 -26.73
CA VAL A 390 -7.96 -1.48 -27.89
C VAL A 390 -8.02 0.01 -28.24
N ARG A 391 -9.17 0.66 -28.08
CA ARG A 391 -9.30 2.12 -28.28
C ARG A 391 -8.35 2.91 -27.36
N GLY A 392 -8.30 2.58 -26.07
CA GLY A 392 -7.41 3.28 -25.13
C GLY A 392 -5.94 3.05 -25.44
N LEU A 393 -5.56 1.82 -25.81
CA LEU A 393 -4.18 1.51 -26.24
C LEU A 393 -3.78 2.24 -27.52
N LEU A 394 -4.66 2.28 -28.53
CA LEU A 394 -4.42 3.04 -29.75
C LEU A 394 -4.29 4.54 -29.46
N LYS A 395 -5.13 5.06 -28.55
CA LYS A 395 -5.08 6.48 -28.16
C LYS A 395 -3.77 6.83 -27.45
N LEU A 396 -3.32 5.95 -26.55
CA LEU A 396 -2.03 6.06 -25.89
C LEU A 396 -0.89 6.12 -26.90
N MET A 397 -0.85 5.19 -27.85
CA MET A 397 0.21 5.14 -28.86
C MET A 397 0.18 6.32 -29.81
N GLU A 398 -1.02 6.78 -30.19
CA GLU A 398 -1.20 7.99 -30.99
C GLU A 398 -0.65 9.21 -30.24
N ASP A 399 -1.01 9.39 -28.98
CA ASP A 399 -0.57 10.52 -28.16
C ASP A 399 0.95 10.49 -27.90
N ALA A 400 1.52 9.31 -27.62
CA ALA A 400 2.95 9.12 -27.44
C ALA A 400 3.77 9.37 -28.73
N ALA A 401 3.15 9.19 -29.91
CA ALA A 401 3.77 9.46 -31.21
C ALA A 401 3.93 10.96 -31.49
N HIS A 402 3.22 11.81 -30.75
CA HIS A 402 3.37 13.27 -30.82
C HIS A 402 4.37 13.74 -29.76
N GLU A 403 5.32 14.59 -30.14
CA GLU A 403 6.33 15.09 -29.19
C GLU A 403 5.77 16.21 -28.31
N HIS A 404 5.93 16.05 -26.99
CA HIS A 404 5.40 16.99 -25.99
C HIS A 404 6.49 17.87 -25.36
N LYS A 405 7.79 17.50 -25.47
CA LYS A 405 8.93 18.24 -24.92
C LYS A 405 10.17 18.18 -25.84
N LEU A 406 10.30 19.15 -26.74
CA LEU A 406 11.42 19.25 -27.70
C LEU A 406 12.81 19.40 -27.04
N ALA A 407 12.90 20.23 -25.98
CA ALA A 407 14.14 20.49 -25.25
C ALA A 407 14.29 19.53 -24.05
N ARG A 408 14.41 18.23 -24.34
CA ARG A 408 14.50 17.15 -23.34
C ARG A 408 15.94 16.81 -22.95
N TYR A 409 16.85 16.79 -23.92
CA TYR A 409 18.22 16.33 -23.74
C TYR A 409 19.20 17.49 -23.57
N TYR A 410 20.29 17.24 -22.84
CA TYR A 410 21.32 18.24 -22.60
C TYR A 410 21.94 18.73 -23.92
N GLY A 411 22.07 20.04 -24.07
CA GLY A 411 22.61 20.67 -25.27
C GLY A 411 21.71 20.64 -26.51
N ILE A 412 20.51 20.06 -26.45
CA ILE A 412 19.61 19.90 -27.60
C ILE A 412 18.29 20.64 -27.36
N GLU A 413 17.99 21.62 -28.24
CA GLU A 413 16.72 22.37 -28.17
C GLU A 413 15.55 21.63 -28.81
N ASP A 414 15.83 20.82 -29.83
CA ASP A 414 14.84 20.05 -30.57
C ASP A 414 15.48 18.76 -31.08
N TYR A 415 15.23 17.69 -30.32
CA TYR A 415 15.84 16.39 -30.61
C TYR A 415 15.18 15.66 -31.77
N THR A 416 14.08 16.16 -32.32
CA THR A 416 13.33 15.54 -33.43
C THR A 416 13.91 15.90 -34.79
N ARG A 417 14.67 17.00 -34.90
CA ARG A 417 15.28 17.44 -36.16
C ARG A 417 16.27 16.42 -36.72
N GLN A 418 16.29 16.25 -38.03
CA GLN A 418 17.14 15.28 -38.72
C GLN A 418 18.64 15.62 -38.67
N SER A 419 19.00 16.89 -38.49
CA SER A 419 20.39 17.37 -38.41
C SER A 419 20.72 17.79 -36.98
N LEU A 420 20.90 16.82 -36.08
CA LEU A 420 21.59 17.08 -34.83
C LEU A 420 23.06 17.42 -35.18
N PRO A 421 23.62 18.55 -34.71
CA PRO A 421 24.99 18.93 -35.05
C PRO A 421 25.96 17.86 -34.53
N GLU A 422 26.63 17.14 -35.43
CA GLU A 422 27.77 16.25 -35.14
C GLU A 422 27.57 15.18 -34.05
N LEU A 423 26.34 14.75 -33.75
CA LEU A 423 26.12 13.51 -33.03
C LEU A 423 26.30 12.36 -34.01
N SER A 424 27.46 11.70 -33.96
CA SER A 424 27.81 10.61 -34.87
C SER A 424 26.84 9.44 -34.72
N PHE A 425 25.77 9.45 -35.50
CA PHE A 425 24.91 8.28 -35.72
C PHE A 425 25.70 7.08 -36.28
N ASN A 426 26.91 7.32 -36.80
CA ASN A 426 27.85 6.29 -37.23
C ASN A 426 28.59 5.61 -36.06
N ASP A 427 28.50 6.11 -34.83
CA ASP A 427 29.23 5.56 -33.67
C ASP A 427 28.50 4.40 -32.97
N ILE A 428 27.20 4.23 -33.20
CA ILE A 428 26.45 3.05 -32.70
C ILE A 428 26.07 2.17 -33.89
N PRO A 429 26.84 1.10 -34.18
CA PRO A 429 26.52 0.22 -35.28
C PRO A 429 25.17 -0.48 -35.04
N PRO A 430 24.46 -0.91 -36.12
CA PRO A 430 23.27 -1.76 -36.02
C PRO A 430 23.46 -2.90 -35.02
N TYR A 431 22.41 -3.20 -34.26
CA TYR A 431 22.43 -4.34 -33.34
C TYR A 431 22.52 -5.64 -34.15
N GLN A 432 23.41 -6.53 -33.73
CA GLN A 432 23.59 -7.81 -34.41
C GLN A 432 22.44 -8.77 -34.11
N ASP A 433 22.02 -8.82 -32.85
CA ASP A 433 20.94 -9.64 -32.33
C ASP A 433 20.41 -9.07 -30.99
N ALA A 434 19.47 -9.77 -30.36
CA ALA A 434 18.92 -9.40 -29.06
C ALA A 434 19.96 -9.37 -27.93
N SER A 435 21.01 -10.21 -27.98
CA SER A 435 22.08 -10.21 -26.98
C SER A 435 22.92 -8.94 -27.06
N ASP A 436 23.24 -8.50 -28.28
CA ASP A 436 23.95 -7.25 -28.54
C ASP A 436 23.13 -6.02 -28.13
N LEU A 437 21.84 -5.97 -28.47
CA LEU A 437 20.93 -4.91 -28.01
C LEU A 437 20.85 -4.84 -26.48
N ALA A 438 20.58 -5.97 -25.80
CA ALA A 438 20.48 -6.03 -24.35
C ALA A 438 21.78 -5.62 -23.66
N SER A 439 22.92 -6.14 -24.14
CA SER A 439 24.24 -5.84 -23.57
C SER A 439 24.58 -4.35 -23.70
N ARG A 440 24.28 -3.73 -24.85
CA ARG A 440 24.55 -2.30 -25.06
C ARG A 440 23.62 -1.42 -24.23
N ALA A 441 22.31 -1.70 -24.22
CA ALA A 441 21.35 -0.93 -23.44
C ALA A 441 21.70 -0.89 -21.95
N LEU A 442 22.03 -2.05 -21.35
CA LEU A 442 22.45 -2.12 -19.95
C LEU A 442 23.82 -1.47 -19.70
N SER A 443 24.74 -1.50 -20.68
CA SER A 443 26.07 -0.87 -20.52
C SER A 443 26.01 0.65 -20.42
N GLU A 444 24.94 1.30 -20.90
CA GLU A 444 24.77 2.75 -20.73
C GLU A 444 24.58 3.16 -19.26
N LEU A 445 24.24 2.22 -18.39
CA LEU A 445 24.06 2.44 -16.95
C LEU A 445 25.39 2.46 -16.17
N GLN A 446 26.52 2.28 -16.86
CA GLN A 446 27.84 2.40 -16.24
C GLN A 446 28.02 3.76 -15.55
N LEU A 447 27.43 4.83 -16.10
CA LEU A 447 27.46 6.17 -15.51
C LEU A 447 26.03 6.74 -15.44
N VAL A 448 25.48 6.78 -14.23
CA VAL A 448 24.16 7.34 -13.91
C VAL A 448 24.33 8.65 -13.15
N LEU A 449 23.65 9.71 -13.60
CA LEU A 449 23.56 10.99 -12.90
C LEU A 449 22.12 11.21 -12.43
N PRO A 450 21.89 11.83 -11.27
CA PRO A 450 20.55 12.16 -10.83
C PRO A 450 19.92 13.26 -11.71
N ASP A 451 18.60 13.18 -11.88
CA ASP A 451 17.80 14.23 -12.51
C ASP A 451 17.91 15.54 -11.73
N GLN A 452 18.24 16.63 -12.42
CA GLN A 452 18.58 17.88 -11.74
C GLN A 452 18.44 19.12 -12.63
N HIS A 453 18.43 20.29 -11.97
CA HIS A 453 18.60 21.57 -12.64
C HIS A 453 20.08 21.82 -12.95
N TYR A 454 20.37 22.19 -14.19
CA TYR A 454 21.69 22.64 -14.62
C TYR A 454 21.52 23.85 -15.55
N GLU A 455 22.26 24.93 -15.28
CA GLU A 455 22.19 26.18 -16.05
C GLU A 455 20.75 26.71 -16.26
N GLY A 456 19.90 26.59 -15.23
CA GLY A 456 18.53 27.11 -15.25
C GLY A 456 17.51 26.24 -16.00
N LYS A 457 17.89 25.03 -16.45
CA LYS A 457 16.98 24.05 -17.09
C LYS A 457 16.98 22.73 -16.32
N TYR A 458 15.84 22.03 -16.27
CA TYR A 458 15.71 20.71 -15.65
C TYR A 458 15.92 19.59 -16.67
N TYR A 459 16.83 18.66 -16.36
CA TYR A 459 17.20 17.53 -17.20
C TYR A 459 16.91 16.20 -16.51
N PHE A 460 16.37 15.25 -17.28
CA PHE A 460 16.01 13.89 -16.84
C PHE A 460 17.16 12.90 -17.10
N PHE A 461 18.35 13.12 -16.55
CA PHE A 461 19.52 12.27 -16.85
C PHE A 461 19.31 10.78 -16.52
N ALA A 462 18.78 10.47 -15.34
CA ALA A 462 18.44 9.11 -14.93
C ALA A 462 17.17 8.63 -15.64
N GLY A 463 16.13 9.46 -15.69
CA GLY A 463 14.86 9.09 -16.33
C GLY A 463 15.01 8.67 -17.79
N GLU A 464 15.85 9.36 -18.58
CA GLU A 464 16.09 8.96 -19.97
C GLU A 464 16.86 7.63 -20.11
N LEU A 465 17.68 7.26 -19.13
CA LEU A 465 18.34 5.96 -19.08
C LEU A 465 17.36 4.82 -18.76
N GLU A 466 16.37 5.07 -17.88
CA GLU A 466 15.26 4.15 -17.61
C GLU A 466 14.47 3.85 -18.89
N HIS A 467 14.26 4.87 -19.72
CA HIS A 467 13.57 4.72 -21.00
C HIS A 467 14.40 3.93 -22.02
N GLY A 468 15.73 4.08 -22.01
CA GLY A 468 16.63 3.26 -22.84
C GLY A 468 16.45 1.76 -22.58
N ILE A 469 16.50 1.33 -21.32
CA ILE A 469 16.38 -0.09 -20.98
C ILE A 469 14.98 -0.65 -21.24
N THR A 470 13.92 0.10 -20.93
CA THR A 470 12.54 -0.34 -21.14
C THR A 470 12.19 -0.41 -22.63
N HIS A 471 12.72 0.51 -23.44
CA HIS A 471 12.57 0.48 -24.90
C HIS A 471 13.35 -0.69 -25.52
N ALA A 472 14.59 -0.97 -25.09
CA ALA A 472 15.34 -2.15 -25.55
C ALA A 472 14.58 -3.45 -25.27
N HIS A 473 14.02 -3.58 -24.06
CA HIS A 473 13.21 -4.72 -23.68
C HIS A 473 11.98 -4.87 -24.57
N ALA A 474 11.26 -3.78 -24.84
CA ALA A 474 10.09 -3.79 -25.72
C ALA A 474 10.43 -4.26 -27.15
N LEU A 475 11.57 -3.85 -27.71
CA LEU A 475 11.99 -4.30 -29.04
C LEU A 475 12.31 -5.81 -29.08
N ILE A 476 12.95 -6.33 -28.04
CA ILE A 476 13.22 -7.77 -27.91
C ILE A 476 11.93 -8.55 -27.72
N GLU A 477 10.99 -8.07 -26.90
CA GLU A 477 9.68 -8.71 -26.73
C GLU A 477 8.87 -8.70 -28.03
N LEU A 478 8.92 -7.62 -28.81
CA LEU A 478 8.27 -7.55 -30.11
C LEU A 478 8.84 -8.61 -31.09
N GLU A 479 10.15 -8.85 -31.06
CA GLU A 479 10.77 -9.96 -31.80
C GLU A 479 10.30 -11.34 -31.30
N ARG A 480 10.24 -11.56 -29.98
CA ARG A 480 9.74 -12.82 -29.38
C ARG A 480 8.29 -13.10 -29.73
N LEU A 481 7.46 -12.06 -29.86
CA LEU A 481 6.06 -12.18 -30.24
C LEU A 481 5.86 -12.49 -31.74
N GLY A 482 6.94 -12.54 -32.52
CA GLY A 482 6.95 -12.88 -33.94
C GLY A 482 7.02 -11.68 -34.89
N TYR A 483 7.21 -10.47 -34.36
CA TYR A 483 7.21 -9.22 -35.15
C TYR A 483 8.64 -8.69 -35.40
N THR A 484 9.56 -9.57 -35.77
CA THR A 484 10.99 -9.23 -35.99
C THR A 484 11.21 -8.04 -36.92
N GLN A 485 10.40 -7.89 -37.99
CA GLN A 485 10.52 -6.75 -38.91
C GLN A 485 10.16 -5.43 -38.24
N LEU A 486 9.12 -5.41 -37.40
CA LEU A 486 8.72 -4.23 -36.64
C LEU A 486 9.76 -3.87 -35.57
N ALA A 487 10.29 -4.88 -34.86
CA ALA A 487 11.38 -4.68 -33.91
C ALA A 487 12.60 -4.01 -34.59
N ARG A 488 12.99 -4.45 -35.78
CA ARG A 488 14.08 -3.84 -36.56
C ARG A 488 13.83 -2.39 -36.95
N LEU A 489 12.58 -1.99 -37.21
CA LEU A 489 12.26 -0.58 -37.47
C LEU A 489 12.55 0.30 -36.25
N GLY A 490 12.15 -0.17 -35.05
CA GLY A 490 12.36 0.57 -33.80
C GLY A 490 13.81 0.63 -33.31
N GLN A 491 14.69 -0.27 -33.77
CA GLN A 491 16.10 -0.28 -33.34
C GLN A 491 16.83 1.04 -33.64
N GLY A 492 16.52 1.70 -34.77
CA GLY A 492 17.10 3.01 -35.09
C GLY A 492 16.73 4.09 -34.08
N ASN A 493 15.49 4.07 -33.57
CA ASN A 493 15.04 4.98 -32.52
C ASN A 493 15.77 4.73 -31.20
N HIS A 494 15.96 3.46 -30.83
CA HIS A 494 16.73 3.12 -29.63
C HIS A 494 18.21 3.52 -29.74
N GLN A 495 18.84 3.37 -30.91
CA GLN A 495 20.20 3.88 -31.15
C GLN A 495 20.26 5.40 -30.97
N ARG A 496 19.29 6.14 -31.52
CA ARG A 496 19.18 7.58 -31.34
C ARG A 496 19.00 7.97 -29.88
N GLN A 497 18.12 7.27 -29.14
CA GLN A 497 17.94 7.45 -27.70
C GLN A 497 19.27 7.26 -26.95
N THR A 498 20.03 6.22 -27.29
CA THR A 498 21.33 5.93 -26.66
C THR A 498 22.31 7.09 -26.85
N ILE A 499 22.38 7.66 -28.06
CA ILE A 499 23.24 8.82 -28.35
C ILE A 499 22.80 10.03 -27.51
N LEU A 500 21.49 10.28 -27.43
CA LEU A 500 20.93 11.40 -26.69
C LEU A 500 21.16 11.26 -25.17
N ASN A 501 21.07 10.04 -24.62
CA ASN A 501 21.32 9.75 -23.21
C ASN A 501 22.78 10.00 -22.78
N ARG A 502 23.73 9.90 -23.73
CA ARG A 502 25.15 10.20 -23.46
C ARG A 502 25.44 11.69 -23.35
N LEU A 503 24.51 12.56 -23.78
CA LEU A 503 24.66 14.01 -23.68
C LEU A 503 24.48 14.45 -22.23
N ARG A 504 25.57 14.93 -21.63
CA ARG A 504 25.60 15.45 -20.25
C ARG A 504 26.80 16.38 -20.04
N PRO A 505 26.74 17.33 -19.09
CA PRO A 505 27.89 18.14 -18.72
C PRO A 505 28.98 17.27 -18.08
N GLN A 506 30.22 17.39 -18.52
CA GLN A 506 31.35 16.61 -17.99
C GLN A 506 31.65 16.97 -16.53
N GLU A 507 31.35 18.21 -16.14
CA GLU A 507 31.55 18.74 -14.80
C GLU A 507 30.70 18.01 -13.76
N LEU A 508 29.55 17.45 -14.16
CA LEU A 508 28.66 16.70 -13.28
C LEU A 508 29.09 15.25 -13.05
N ALA A 509 30.16 14.77 -13.69
CA ALA A 509 30.63 13.39 -13.55
C ALA A 509 30.94 13.00 -12.08
N HIS A 510 31.31 13.97 -11.24
CA HIS A 510 31.54 13.73 -9.81
C HIS A 510 30.27 13.39 -9.00
N LEU A 511 29.08 13.64 -9.57
CA LEU A 511 27.77 13.31 -8.99
C LEU A 511 27.26 11.92 -9.41
N GLU A 512 28.12 11.11 -10.04
CA GLU A 512 27.80 9.73 -10.39
C GLU A 512 27.23 8.96 -9.19
N ILE A 513 26.13 8.26 -9.44
CA ILE A 513 25.51 7.38 -8.45
C ILE A 513 26.33 6.10 -8.32
N LYS A 514 26.66 5.79 -7.07
CA LYS A 514 27.39 4.58 -6.69
C LYS A 514 26.52 3.72 -5.79
N VAL A 515 26.62 2.42 -5.98
CA VAL A 515 25.94 1.40 -5.17
C VAL A 515 26.98 0.42 -4.62
N SER A 516 26.61 -0.40 -3.64
CA SER A 516 27.52 -1.43 -3.12
C SER A 516 27.79 -2.52 -4.16
N ASP A 517 28.90 -3.25 -4.00
CA ASP A 517 29.27 -4.33 -4.91
C ASP A 517 28.32 -5.53 -4.82
N GLU A 518 27.53 -5.62 -3.74
CA GLU A 518 26.53 -6.63 -3.48
C GLU A 518 25.11 -6.21 -3.91
N ALA A 519 24.93 -5.02 -4.48
CA ALA A 519 23.62 -4.52 -4.88
C ALA A 519 22.95 -5.45 -5.91
N SER A 520 21.67 -5.75 -5.69
CA SER A 520 20.87 -6.59 -6.57
C SER A 520 19.48 -6.00 -6.79
N ILE A 521 18.91 -6.27 -7.95
CA ILE A 521 17.51 -5.92 -8.27
C ILE A 521 16.55 -6.67 -7.33
N MET A 522 16.96 -7.83 -6.83
CA MET A 522 16.18 -8.68 -5.92
C MET A 522 16.40 -8.37 -4.44
N ASP A 523 17.07 -7.27 -4.09
CA ASP A 523 17.26 -6.90 -2.69
C ASP A 523 15.93 -6.51 -2.05
N SER A 524 15.56 -7.25 -1.00
CA SER A 524 14.38 -7.03 -0.17
C SER A 524 14.25 -5.59 0.34
N SER A 525 15.36 -4.88 0.58
CA SER A 525 15.31 -3.53 1.11
C SER A 525 14.68 -2.54 0.12
N TYR A 526 14.92 -2.74 -1.18
CA TYR A 526 14.27 -1.97 -2.24
C TYR A 526 12.76 -2.23 -2.22
N TRP A 527 12.36 -3.50 -2.22
CA TRP A 527 10.96 -3.91 -2.27
C TRP A 527 10.17 -3.64 -0.97
N SER A 528 10.84 -3.26 0.11
CA SER A 528 10.20 -2.76 1.33
C SER A 528 9.65 -1.33 1.21
N GLY A 529 10.05 -0.59 0.17
CA GLY A 529 9.55 0.75 -0.14
C GLY A 529 8.21 0.72 -0.87
N LEU A 530 7.47 1.84 -0.77
CA LEU A 530 6.32 2.15 -1.61
C LEU A 530 6.67 3.34 -2.49
N TYR A 531 6.58 3.16 -3.80
CA TYR A 531 7.04 4.13 -4.80
C TYR A 531 5.87 4.82 -5.49
N GLU A 532 6.01 6.12 -5.67
CA GLU A 532 5.05 6.94 -6.43
C GLU A 532 5.32 6.84 -7.94
N ASP A 533 6.59 6.59 -8.31
CA ASP A 533 6.98 6.45 -9.70
C ASP A 533 6.74 5.01 -10.21
N PRO A 534 5.86 4.80 -11.22
CA PRO A 534 5.62 3.47 -11.79
C PRO A 534 6.85 2.84 -12.45
N HIS A 535 7.91 3.60 -12.74
CA HIS A 535 9.19 3.05 -13.22
C HIS A 535 9.88 2.17 -12.19
N ALA A 536 9.60 2.35 -10.90
CA ALA A 536 10.10 1.50 -9.83
C ALA A 536 9.73 0.01 -10.01
N ILE A 537 8.70 -0.28 -10.80
CA ILE A 537 8.32 -1.65 -11.18
C ILE A 537 8.82 -2.01 -12.59
N LYS A 538 8.61 -1.12 -13.56
CA LYS A 538 8.91 -1.39 -14.98
C LYS A 538 10.41 -1.58 -15.24
N VAL A 539 11.26 -0.82 -14.56
CA VAL A 539 12.72 -0.88 -14.74
C VAL A 539 13.30 -2.22 -14.25
N PRO A 540 12.99 -2.69 -13.02
CA PRO A 540 13.37 -4.04 -12.59
C PRO A 540 12.93 -5.15 -13.55
N TYR A 541 11.67 -5.11 -14.02
CA TYR A 541 11.18 -6.10 -14.98
C TYR A 541 11.98 -6.10 -16.28
N ALA A 542 12.17 -4.92 -16.88
CA ALA A 542 12.93 -4.79 -18.12
C ALA A 542 14.38 -5.24 -17.94
N ALA A 543 15.03 -4.83 -16.86
CA ALA A 543 16.40 -5.21 -16.57
C ALA A 543 16.57 -6.72 -16.39
N LEU A 544 15.70 -7.36 -15.61
CA LEU A 544 15.73 -8.82 -15.41
C LEU A 544 15.52 -9.59 -16.71
N ALA A 545 14.63 -9.12 -17.59
CA ALA A 545 14.43 -9.70 -18.91
C ALA A 545 15.68 -9.53 -19.80
N LEU A 546 16.27 -8.33 -19.85
CA LEU A 546 17.48 -8.06 -20.64
C LEU A 546 18.69 -8.88 -20.16
N LEU A 547 18.86 -9.05 -18.84
CA LEU A 547 19.95 -9.82 -18.25
C LEU A 547 19.95 -11.30 -18.69
N GLN A 548 18.81 -11.86 -19.10
CA GLN A 548 18.74 -13.21 -19.66
C GLN A 548 19.48 -13.32 -21.02
N TYR A 549 19.54 -12.23 -21.79
CA TYR A 549 20.22 -12.17 -23.09
C TYR A 549 21.70 -11.80 -22.99
N VAL A 550 22.15 -11.30 -21.83
CA VAL A 550 23.55 -10.90 -21.61
C VAL A 550 24.44 -12.14 -21.36
N PRO A 551 25.70 -12.16 -21.86
CA PRO A 551 26.69 -13.18 -21.53
C PRO A 551 26.92 -13.30 -20.02
N GLN A 552 26.98 -14.54 -19.50
CA GLN A 552 27.03 -14.82 -18.06
C GLN A 552 28.12 -14.02 -17.30
N GLY A 553 29.30 -13.83 -17.90
CA GLY A 553 30.41 -13.10 -17.29
C GLY A 553 30.19 -11.60 -17.06
N ARG A 554 29.15 -11.00 -17.66
CA ARG A 554 28.82 -9.56 -17.51
C ARG A 554 27.55 -9.30 -16.71
N ARG A 555 26.77 -10.34 -16.37
CA ARG A 555 25.44 -10.16 -15.74
C ARG A 555 25.50 -9.44 -14.41
N VAL A 556 26.42 -9.84 -13.53
CA VAL A 556 26.55 -9.26 -12.18
C VAL A 556 26.91 -7.77 -12.25
N GLU A 557 27.85 -7.41 -13.12
CA GLU A 557 28.25 -6.02 -13.34
C GLU A 557 27.09 -5.17 -13.84
N LEU A 558 26.37 -5.65 -14.86
CA LEU A 558 25.26 -4.91 -15.47
C LEU A 558 24.03 -4.85 -14.54
N GLU A 559 23.76 -5.88 -13.75
CA GLU A 559 22.71 -5.84 -12.72
C GLU A 559 23.02 -4.77 -11.67
N ARG A 560 24.27 -4.70 -11.20
CA ARG A 560 24.70 -3.67 -10.25
C ARG A 560 24.54 -2.27 -10.83
N ASP A 561 24.83 -2.07 -12.11
CA ASP A 561 24.63 -0.77 -12.77
C ASP A 561 23.14 -0.39 -12.86
N VAL A 562 22.22 -1.35 -13.00
CA VAL A 562 20.77 -1.10 -12.88
C VAL A 562 20.40 -0.60 -11.48
N CYS A 563 21.00 -1.16 -10.43
CA CYS A 563 20.73 -0.73 -9.05
C CYS A 563 21.06 0.76 -8.80
N LYS A 564 21.91 1.38 -9.62
CA LYS A 564 22.14 2.84 -9.56
C LYS A 564 20.86 3.62 -9.87
N LEU A 565 20.10 3.22 -10.90
CA LEU A 565 18.78 3.81 -11.20
C LEU A 565 17.80 3.54 -10.06
N LEU A 566 17.75 2.30 -9.57
CA LEU A 566 16.82 1.92 -8.49
C LEU A 566 17.06 2.73 -7.21
N SER A 567 18.30 3.08 -6.89
CA SER A 567 18.63 3.90 -5.72
C SER A 567 18.11 5.34 -5.79
N LEU A 568 17.67 5.81 -6.96
CA LEU A 568 17.08 7.13 -7.18
C LEU A 568 15.55 7.15 -7.13
N MET A 569 14.91 5.98 -7.17
CA MET A 569 13.44 5.85 -7.17
C MET A 569 12.83 6.40 -5.88
N LYS A 570 11.68 7.06 -6.00
CA LYS A 570 11.03 7.78 -4.89
C LYS A 570 9.62 7.30 -4.61
#